data_AF-A0A354I761-F1
#
_entry.id   AF-A0A354I761-F1
#
_cell.length_a   1.000
_cell.length_b   1.000
_cell.length_c   1.000
_cell.angle_alpha   90.00
_cell.angle_beta   90.00
_cell.angle_gamma   90.00
#
_symmetry.space_group_name_H-M   'P 1'
#
loop_
_entity.id
_entity.type
_entity.pdbx_description
1 polymer ?
#
loop_
_entity_poly.entity_id
_entity_poly.type
_entity_poly.pdbx_seq_one_letter_code
_entity_poly.pdbx_strand_id
1 'polypeptide(L)'
;SEYAKKMVEYLGDTDDVLAKAKEDFDKGEYQWVAQITNTIVYAEPDNENARYLCADALEQLGYQAESGAWRNAYLTAAYELRHGTGSYPQTSAGGTGATALGMSTETMLDYLGICLDAKKMEDQNLTLLLQITDEDSQYLVQINHGVLLYSENTQNAKPDVTIKTKRVGILGIARGNNELMDASFESVEGDKDVIETLTGNLAEFPPYFNIVEP
;
A
#
# COMPACT_ATOMS: atom_id res chain seq x y z
N SER A 1 10.65 -5.48 14.59
CA SER A 1 11.53 -6.07 13.57
C SER A 1 12.56 -7.01 14.20
N GLU A 2 13.11 -7.97 13.45
CA GLU A 2 14.14 -8.89 13.99
C GLU A 2 15.41 -8.15 14.44
N TYR A 3 15.78 -7.08 13.73
CA TYR A 3 16.86 -6.18 14.15
C TYR A 3 16.58 -5.54 15.52
N ALA A 4 15.38 -4.97 15.72
CA ALA A 4 15.00 -4.33 16.98
C ALA A 4 15.02 -5.32 18.16
N LYS A 5 14.49 -6.53 17.97
CA LYS A 5 14.54 -7.60 19.00
C LYS A 5 15.97 -7.94 19.38
N LYS A 6 16.87 -8.05 18.39
CA LYS A 6 18.29 -8.34 18.65
C LYS A 6 19.00 -7.18 19.35
N MET A 7 18.64 -5.94 19.03
CA MET A 7 19.17 -4.76 19.72
C MET A 7 18.75 -4.72 21.18
N VAL A 8 17.47 -4.97 21.48
CA VAL A 8 16.98 -5.05 22.86
C VAL A 8 17.70 -6.15 23.65
N GLU A 9 17.97 -7.32 23.04
CA GLU A 9 18.77 -8.38 23.66
C GLU A 9 20.19 -7.90 24.06
N TYR A 10 20.84 -7.08 23.22
CA TYR A 10 22.16 -6.50 23.54
C TYR A 10 22.10 -5.40 24.59
N LEU A 11 21.01 -4.64 24.61
CA LEU A 11 20.80 -3.55 25.56
C LEU A 11 20.46 -4.07 26.96
N GLY A 12 19.88 -5.27 27.05
CA GLY A 12 19.52 -5.92 28.30
C GLY A 12 18.15 -5.48 28.79
N ASP A 13 18.10 -4.80 29.93
CA ASP A 13 16.85 -4.37 30.56
C ASP A 13 16.31 -3.09 29.90
N THR A 14 15.14 -3.18 29.27
CA THR A 14 14.51 -2.06 28.57
C THR A 14 14.09 -0.93 29.51
N ASP A 15 13.70 -1.23 30.75
CA ASP A 15 13.32 -0.20 31.73
C ASP A 15 14.53 0.65 32.14
N ASP A 16 15.69 0.02 32.33
CA ASP A 16 16.97 0.72 32.59
C ASP A 16 17.38 1.61 31.41
N VAL A 17 17.15 1.15 30.18
CA VAL A 17 17.42 1.94 28.98
C VAL A 17 16.47 3.14 28.89
N LEU A 18 15.19 2.96 29.18
CA LEU A 18 14.21 4.04 29.19
C LEU A 18 14.51 5.09 30.26
N ALA A 19 15.00 4.67 31.44
CA ALA A 19 15.45 5.59 32.47
C ALA A 19 16.61 6.48 31.97
N LYS A 20 17.63 5.88 31.34
CA LYS A 20 18.75 6.63 30.73
C LYS A 20 18.29 7.53 29.59
N ALA A 21 17.42 7.03 28.72
CA ALA A 21 16.85 7.81 27.63
C ALA A 21 16.04 9.02 28.17
N LYS A 22 15.41 8.89 29.34
CA LYS A 22 14.74 10.02 29.99
C LYS A 22 15.74 11.07 30.50
N GLU A 23 16.87 10.66 31.07
CA GLU A 23 17.95 11.60 31.43
C GLU A 23 18.50 12.32 30.21
N ASP A 24 18.68 11.63 29.08
CA ASP A 24 19.14 12.22 27.82
C ASP A 24 18.07 13.16 27.22
N PHE A 25 16.80 12.84 27.40
CA PHE A 25 15.70 13.74 27.05
C PHE A 25 15.77 15.06 27.83
N ASP A 26 16.01 14.98 29.14
CA ASP A 26 16.11 16.16 30.01
C ASP A 26 17.35 17.02 29.68
N LYS A 27 18.40 16.42 29.08
CA LYS A 27 19.57 17.13 28.52
C LYS A 27 19.33 17.74 27.15
N GLY A 28 18.19 17.45 26.51
CA GLY A 28 17.84 17.92 25.17
C GLY A 28 18.40 17.05 24.03
N GLU A 29 18.84 15.83 24.30
CA GLU A 29 19.39 14.90 23.31
C GLU A 29 18.28 14.17 22.52
N TYR A 30 17.26 14.90 22.07
CA TYR A 30 16.01 14.34 21.54
C TYR A 30 16.20 13.39 20.35
N GLN A 31 17.20 13.63 19.48
CA GLN A 31 17.51 12.75 18.36
C GLN A 31 17.93 11.36 18.83
N TRP A 32 18.76 11.30 19.86
CA TRP A 32 19.22 10.05 20.45
C TRP A 32 18.09 9.31 21.14
N VAL A 33 17.28 10.05 21.93
CA VAL A 33 16.11 9.50 22.62
C VAL A 33 15.12 8.90 21.64
N ALA A 34 14.77 9.62 20.57
CA ALA A 34 13.87 9.11 19.53
C ALA A 34 14.42 7.83 18.88
N GLN A 35 15.72 7.75 18.61
CA GLN A 35 16.33 6.58 18.00
C GLN A 35 16.30 5.34 18.90
N ILE A 36 16.68 5.47 20.17
CA ILE A 36 16.75 4.34 21.10
C ILE A 36 15.34 3.85 21.47
N THR A 37 14.40 4.77 21.72
CA THR A 37 13.03 4.41 22.06
C THR A 37 12.27 3.83 20.87
N ASN A 38 12.48 4.32 19.64
CA ASN A 38 11.95 3.69 18.42
C ASN A 38 12.42 2.23 18.27
N THR A 39 13.69 1.96 18.62
CA THR A 39 14.20 0.58 18.61
C THR A 39 13.43 -0.31 19.58
N ILE A 40 13.11 0.19 20.78
CA ILE A 40 12.30 -0.54 21.76
C ILE A 40 10.87 -0.72 21.25
N VAL A 41 10.21 0.31 20.71
CA VAL A 41 8.85 0.22 20.14
C VAL A 41 8.77 -0.84 19.03
N TYR A 42 9.77 -0.92 18.16
CA TYR A 42 9.81 -1.94 17.11
C TYR A 42 10.06 -3.37 17.63
N ALA A 43 10.57 -3.53 18.85
CA ALA A 43 10.76 -4.81 19.51
C ALA A 43 9.55 -5.20 20.37
N GLU A 44 8.99 -4.22 21.08
CA GLU A 44 7.92 -4.32 22.08
C GLU A 44 6.85 -3.25 21.77
N PRO A 45 5.98 -3.47 20.78
CA PRO A 45 5.02 -2.45 20.31
C PRO A 45 3.99 -2.02 21.37
N ASP A 46 3.74 -2.87 22.35
CA ASP A 46 2.81 -2.62 23.47
C ASP A 46 3.48 -1.89 24.66
N ASN A 47 4.79 -1.58 24.58
CA ASN A 47 5.50 -0.87 25.64
C ASN A 47 5.13 0.62 25.64
N GLU A 48 4.07 0.98 26.38
CA GLU A 48 3.55 2.35 26.46
C GLU A 48 4.61 3.39 26.89
N ASN A 49 5.51 3.03 27.81
CA ASN A 49 6.57 3.93 28.27
C ASN A 49 7.54 4.28 27.13
N ALA A 50 7.95 3.29 26.33
CA ALA A 50 8.79 3.52 25.16
C ALA A 50 8.07 4.36 24.10
N ARG A 51 6.78 4.07 23.84
CA ARG A 51 5.95 4.83 22.91
C ARG A 51 5.84 6.30 23.30
N TYR A 52 5.49 6.57 24.56
CA TYR A 52 5.31 7.94 25.05
C TYR A 52 6.62 8.72 25.10
N LEU A 53 7.72 8.12 25.55
CA LEU A 53 9.02 8.80 25.54
C LEU A 53 9.52 9.07 24.11
N CYS A 54 9.29 8.14 23.17
CA CYS A 54 9.55 8.37 21.75
C CYS A 54 8.69 9.53 21.21
N ALA A 55 7.39 9.54 21.51
CA ALA A 55 6.48 10.59 21.09
C ALA A 55 6.91 11.97 21.62
N ASP A 56 7.29 12.07 22.89
CA ASP A 56 7.78 13.31 23.50
C ASP A 56 9.06 13.80 22.80
N ALA A 57 10.00 12.90 22.50
CA ALA A 57 11.25 13.25 21.81
C ALA A 57 10.99 13.74 20.38
N LEU A 58 10.14 13.04 19.63
CA LEU A 58 9.73 13.45 18.28
C LEU A 58 8.98 14.79 18.32
N GLU A 59 8.12 15.02 19.31
CA GLU A 59 7.41 16.30 19.47
C GLU A 59 8.37 17.48 19.69
N GLN A 60 9.41 17.32 20.53
CA GLN A 60 10.45 18.33 20.71
C GLN A 60 11.25 18.59 19.43
N LEU A 61 11.59 17.54 18.68
CA LEU A 61 12.22 17.69 17.36
C LEU A 61 11.31 18.41 16.36
N GLY A 62 10.01 18.12 16.39
CA GLY A 62 9.01 18.82 15.58
C GLY A 62 8.89 20.30 15.91
N TYR A 63 9.02 20.69 17.18
CA TYR A 63 9.03 22.10 17.59
C TYR A 63 10.28 22.85 17.15
N GLN A 64 11.42 22.15 17.06
CA GLN A 64 12.69 22.74 16.62
C GLN A 64 12.87 22.70 15.10
N ALA A 65 12.06 21.94 14.38
CA ALA A 65 12.17 21.80 12.93
C ALA A 65 11.78 23.09 12.20
N GLU A 66 12.73 23.64 11.44
CA GLU A 66 12.48 24.75 10.51
C GLU A 66 11.68 24.30 9.28
N SER A 67 11.92 23.07 8.81
CA SER A 67 11.20 22.47 7.69
C SER A 67 9.79 22.06 8.10
N GLY A 68 8.79 22.64 7.42
CA GLY A 68 7.37 22.28 7.64
C GLY A 68 7.09 20.79 7.40
N ALA A 69 7.75 20.17 6.42
CA ALA A 69 7.61 18.74 6.16
C ALA A 69 8.13 17.90 7.33
N TRP A 70 9.28 18.27 7.91
CA TRP A 70 9.85 17.57 9.07
C TRP A 70 8.99 17.77 10.31
N ARG A 71 8.55 19.01 10.57
CA ARG A 71 7.60 19.31 11.65
C ARG A 71 6.37 18.41 11.56
N ASN A 72 5.75 18.32 10.38
CA ASN A 72 4.56 17.50 10.19
C ASN A 72 4.84 16.01 10.43
N ALA A 73 5.93 15.48 9.87
CA ALA A 73 6.30 14.07 10.07
C ALA A 73 6.52 13.73 11.55
N TYR A 74 7.27 14.57 12.28
CA TYR A 74 7.52 14.39 13.71
C TYR A 74 6.25 14.43 14.55
N LEU A 75 5.38 15.42 14.32
CA LEU A 75 4.16 15.60 15.11
C LEU A 75 3.11 14.52 14.77
N THR A 76 3.03 14.06 13.52
CA THR A 76 2.18 12.92 13.14
C THR A 76 2.69 11.64 13.80
N ALA A 77 4.01 11.38 13.76
CA ALA A 77 4.60 10.21 14.40
C ALA A 77 4.34 10.20 15.93
N ALA A 78 4.50 11.34 16.59
CA ALA A 78 4.17 11.49 18.01
C ALA A 78 2.67 11.26 18.30
N TYR A 79 1.79 11.72 17.42
CA TYR A 79 0.35 11.49 17.54
C TYR A 79 0.00 10.00 17.41
N GLU A 80 0.51 9.32 16.38
CA GLU A 80 0.25 7.90 16.13
C GLU A 80 0.82 7.01 17.24
N LEU A 81 2.00 7.33 17.79
CA LEU A 81 2.53 6.61 18.96
C LEU A 81 1.61 6.71 20.19
N ARG A 82 0.95 7.85 20.38
CA ARG A 82 0.05 8.11 21.51
C ARG A 82 -1.38 7.57 21.31
N HIS A 83 -1.88 7.52 20.08
CA HIS A 83 -3.32 7.28 19.81
C HIS A 83 -3.59 6.19 18.77
N GLY A 84 -2.57 5.73 18.04
CA GLY A 84 -2.72 4.92 16.84
C GLY A 84 -3.41 5.66 15.69
N THR A 85 -3.74 4.93 14.63
CA THR A 85 -4.43 5.44 13.43
C THR A 85 -5.93 5.18 13.43
N GLY A 86 -6.48 4.58 14.50
CA GLY A 86 -7.89 4.15 14.55
C GLY A 86 -8.92 5.29 14.48
N SER A 87 -8.52 6.53 14.77
CA SER A 87 -9.35 7.73 14.65
C SER A 87 -9.32 8.36 13.25
N TYR A 88 -8.47 7.86 12.35
CA TYR A 88 -8.31 8.44 11.03
C TYR A 88 -9.58 8.21 10.18
N PRO A 89 -9.93 9.19 9.31
CA PRO A 89 -11.12 9.09 8.48
C PRO A 89 -11.00 7.90 7.53
N GLN A 90 -12.04 7.09 7.40
CA GLN A 90 -12.00 5.98 6.45
C GLN A 90 -11.89 6.53 5.03
N THR A 91 -10.80 6.17 4.34
CA THR A 91 -10.55 6.55 2.95
C THR A 91 -10.26 5.31 2.14
N SER A 92 -10.73 5.27 0.89
CA SER A 92 -10.35 4.20 -0.03
C SER A 92 -8.97 4.49 -0.61
N ALA A 93 -8.09 3.49 -0.62
CA ALA A 93 -6.87 3.56 -1.41
C ALA A 93 -7.22 3.62 -2.90
N GLY A 94 -6.51 4.48 -3.66
CA GLY A 94 -6.71 4.64 -5.11
C GLY A 94 -7.70 5.77 -5.45
N GLY A 95 -7.17 6.91 -5.90
CA GLY A 95 -7.97 8.10 -6.21
C GLY A 95 -9.10 7.82 -7.21
N THR A 96 -10.31 8.26 -6.89
CA THR A 96 -11.53 8.13 -7.72
C THR A 96 -11.81 9.37 -8.59
N GLY A 97 -10.84 10.28 -8.67
CA GLY A 97 -10.98 11.56 -9.35
C GLY A 97 -10.57 11.55 -10.83
N ALA A 98 -10.72 12.71 -11.46
CA ALA A 98 -10.39 12.95 -12.87
C ALA A 98 -8.98 12.49 -13.29
N THR A 99 -8.02 12.46 -12.36
CA THR A 99 -6.67 11.94 -12.60
C THR A 99 -6.66 10.47 -13.01
N ALA A 100 -7.46 9.62 -12.37
CA ALA A 100 -7.51 8.20 -12.71
C ALA A 100 -8.13 7.96 -14.09
N LEU A 101 -9.05 8.83 -14.52
CA LEU A 101 -9.66 8.79 -15.86
C LEU A 101 -8.71 9.28 -16.97
N GLY A 102 -7.63 9.98 -16.61
CA GLY A 102 -6.62 10.51 -17.52
C GLY A 102 -5.45 9.57 -17.80
N MET A 103 -5.39 8.39 -17.16
CA MET A 103 -4.34 7.39 -17.40
C MET A 103 -4.46 6.80 -18.82
N SER A 104 -3.31 6.49 -19.44
CA SER A 104 -3.29 5.69 -20.67
C SER A 104 -3.71 4.25 -20.38
N THR A 105 -4.12 3.52 -21.41
CA THR A 105 -4.46 2.10 -21.29
C THR A 105 -3.32 1.28 -20.68
N GLU A 106 -2.08 1.47 -21.14
CA GLU A 106 -0.90 0.79 -20.61
C GLU A 106 -0.67 1.09 -19.13
N THR A 107 -0.83 2.36 -18.73
CA THR A 107 -0.71 2.74 -17.32
C THR A 107 -1.79 2.07 -16.46
N MET A 108 -3.01 1.90 -16.98
CA MET A 108 -4.07 1.17 -16.29
C MET A 108 -3.77 -0.33 -16.21
N LEU A 109 -3.15 -0.92 -17.23
CA LEU A 109 -2.72 -2.33 -17.23
C LEU A 109 -1.56 -2.57 -16.25
N ASP A 110 -0.57 -1.67 -16.20
CA ASP A 110 0.49 -1.70 -15.20
C ASP A 110 -0.10 -1.61 -13.78
N TYR A 111 -1.08 -0.72 -13.58
CA TYR A 111 -1.78 -0.59 -12.30
C TYR A 111 -2.56 -1.85 -11.93
N LEU A 112 -3.27 -2.48 -12.87
CA LEU A 112 -3.90 -3.78 -12.65
C LEU A 112 -2.87 -4.84 -12.22
N GLY A 113 -1.70 -4.86 -12.86
CA GLY A 113 -0.60 -5.74 -12.48
C GLY A 113 -0.12 -5.53 -11.04
N ILE A 114 -0.03 -4.27 -10.58
CA ILE A 114 0.29 -3.92 -9.18
C ILE A 114 -0.81 -4.38 -8.22
N CYS A 115 -2.07 -4.28 -8.64
CA CYS A 115 -3.21 -4.62 -7.80
C CYS A 115 -3.48 -6.12 -7.67
N LEU A 116 -2.88 -6.98 -8.51
CA LEU A 116 -3.03 -8.43 -8.39
C LEU A 116 -2.14 -8.98 -7.28
N ASP A 117 -2.70 -9.84 -6.44
CA ASP A 117 -1.93 -10.61 -5.46
C ASP A 117 -1.25 -11.79 -6.18
N ALA A 118 0.04 -11.61 -6.46
CA ALA A 118 0.84 -12.59 -7.19
C ALA A 118 0.86 -13.98 -6.51
N LYS A 119 0.76 -14.04 -5.18
CA LYS A 119 0.77 -15.31 -4.44
C LYS A 119 -0.57 -16.02 -4.56
N LYS A 120 -1.69 -15.29 -4.49
CA LYS A 120 -3.02 -15.89 -4.74
C LYS A 120 -3.17 -16.37 -6.19
N MET A 121 -2.47 -15.72 -7.12
CA MET A 121 -2.50 -16.01 -8.56
C MET A 121 -1.40 -16.98 -9.03
N GLU A 122 -0.61 -17.58 -8.13
CA GLU A 122 0.57 -18.39 -8.48
C GLU A 122 0.24 -19.62 -9.35
N ASP A 123 -0.93 -20.22 -9.14
CA ASP A 123 -1.41 -21.39 -9.89
C ASP A 123 -2.31 -21.03 -11.08
N GLN A 124 -2.55 -19.74 -11.32
CA GLN A 124 -3.43 -19.26 -12.37
C GLN A 124 -2.65 -18.94 -13.65
N ASN A 125 -3.13 -19.46 -14.78
CA ASN A 125 -2.65 -19.08 -16.12
C ASN A 125 -3.86 -18.68 -16.97
N LEU A 126 -3.96 -17.39 -17.29
CA LEU A 126 -5.14 -16.80 -17.92
C LEU A 126 -4.72 -15.94 -19.11
N THR A 127 -5.49 -15.98 -20.19
CA THR A 127 -5.29 -15.11 -21.36
C THR A 127 -6.58 -14.35 -21.65
N LEU A 128 -6.51 -13.02 -21.63
CA LEU A 128 -7.62 -12.12 -21.91
C LEU A 128 -7.31 -11.29 -23.15
N LEU A 129 -8.32 -11.05 -23.98
CA LEU A 129 -8.26 -10.05 -25.03
C LEU A 129 -9.11 -8.85 -24.62
N LEU A 130 -8.48 -7.70 -24.44
CA LEU A 130 -9.16 -6.44 -24.17
C LEU A 130 -9.29 -5.64 -25.47
N GLN A 131 -10.51 -5.28 -25.85
CA GLN A 131 -10.80 -4.41 -26.98
C GLN A 131 -11.23 -3.03 -26.45
N ILE A 132 -10.35 -2.05 -26.60
CA ILE A 132 -10.48 -0.71 -26.01
C ILE A 132 -11.21 0.22 -26.98
N THR A 133 -12.46 0.52 -26.68
CA THR A 133 -13.38 1.15 -27.65
C THR A 133 -13.21 2.64 -27.81
N ASP A 134 -12.66 3.32 -26.79
CA ASP A 134 -12.39 4.75 -26.79
C ASP A 134 -11.02 5.11 -27.39
N GLU A 135 -10.17 4.12 -27.68
CA GLU A 135 -8.84 4.30 -28.30
C GLU A 135 -8.65 3.49 -29.60
N ASP A 136 -9.65 2.67 -30.00
CA ASP A 136 -9.59 1.76 -31.15
C ASP A 136 -8.34 0.87 -31.14
N SER A 137 -8.03 0.33 -29.96
CA SER A 137 -6.85 -0.50 -29.70
C SER A 137 -7.23 -1.82 -29.05
N GLN A 138 -6.30 -2.78 -29.06
CA GLN A 138 -6.53 -4.10 -28.47
C GLN A 138 -5.28 -4.59 -27.76
N TYR A 139 -5.47 -5.25 -26.63
CA TYR A 139 -4.38 -5.77 -25.81
C TYR A 139 -4.63 -7.22 -25.47
N LEU A 140 -3.65 -8.07 -25.77
CA LEU A 140 -3.59 -9.40 -25.20
C LEU A 140 -2.96 -9.29 -23.81
N VAL A 141 -3.72 -9.63 -22.78
CA VAL A 141 -3.26 -9.69 -21.39
C VAL A 141 -3.08 -11.15 -21.02
N GLN A 142 -1.93 -11.49 -20.47
CA GLN A 142 -1.59 -12.83 -20.03
C GLN A 142 -1.17 -12.78 -18.57
N ILE A 143 -1.76 -13.64 -17.76
CA ILE A 143 -1.32 -13.83 -16.38
C ILE A 143 -0.69 -15.20 -16.32
N ASN A 144 0.58 -15.26 -15.94
CA ASN A 144 1.31 -16.51 -15.73
C ASN A 144 1.99 -16.46 -14.37
N HIS A 145 1.66 -17.38 -13.48
CA HIS A 145 2.24 -17.46 -12.13
C HIS A 145 2.21 -16.14 -11.37
N GLY A 146 1.05 -15.48 -11.36
CA GLY A 146 0.86 -14.19 -10.69
C GLY A 146 1.50 -12.97 -11.36
N VAL A 147 2.12 -13.13 -12.53
CA VAL A 147 2.68 -12.02 -13.31
C VAL A 147 1.74 -11.65 -14.45
N LEU A 148 1.28 -10.38 -14.46
CA LEU A 148 0.54 -9.82 -15.57
C LEU A 148 1.51 -9.29 -16.64
N LEU A 149 1.32 -9.76 -17.87
CA LEU A 149 2.00 -9.32 -19.08
C LEU A 149 0.95 -8.83 -20.07
N TYR A 150 1.28 -7.81 -20.87
CA TYR A 150 0.40 -7.37 -21.94
C TYR A 150 1.18 -6.99 -23.19
N SER A 151 0.52 -7.13 -24.34
CA SER A 151 1.03 -6.69 -25.63
C SER A 151 -0.11 -6.27 -26.55
N GLU A 152 0.10 -5.24 -27.35
CA GLU A 152 -0.85 -4.80 -28.38
C GLU A 152 -0.96 -5.80 -29.55
N ASN A 153 0.02 -6.71 -29.70
CA ASN A 153 0.04 -7.71 -30.76
C ASN A 153 -0.86 -8.91 -30.42
N THR A 154 -2.00 -9.01 -31.11
CA THR A 154 -3.03 -10.03 -30.86
C THR A 154 -3.05 -11.15 -31.91
N GLN A 155 -2.08 -11.20 -32.83
CA GLN A 155 -2.09 -12.19 -33.91
C GLN A 155 -2.08 -13.62 -33.36
N ASN A 156 -3.08 -14.41 -33.76
CA ASN A 156 -3.28 -15.82 -33.38
C ASN A 156 -3.53 -16.07 -31.88
N ALA A 157 -3.88 -15.04 -31.11
CA ALA A 157 -4.27 -15.21 -29.72
C ALA A 157 -5.53 -16.08 -29.60
N LYS A 158 -5.56 -16.98 -28.61
CA LYS A 158 -6.75 -17.74 -28.21
C LYS A 158 -7.07 -17.36 -26.76
N PRO A 159 -7.77 -16.24 -26.55
CA PRO A 159 -8.10 -15.79 -25.21
C PRO A 159 -9.16 -16.70 -24.58
N ASP A 160 -9.08 -16.87 -23.27
CA ASP A 160 -10.13 -17.49 -22.46
C ASP A 160 -11.37 -16.57 -22.43
N VAL A 161 -11.14 -15.25 -22.42
CA VAL A 161 -12.19 -14.23 -22.46
C VAL A 161 -11.81 -13.03 -23.32
N THR A 162 -12.77 -12.52 -24.08
CA THR A 162 -12.68 -11.24 -24.78
C THR A 162 -13.61 -10.23 -24.12
N ILE A 163 -13.06 -9.10 -23.70
CA ILE A 163 -13.80 -8.00 -23.07
C ILE A 163 -13.71 -6.79 -23.97
N LYS A 164 -14.86 -6.35 -24.49
CA LYS A 164 -14.98 -5.07 -25.16
C LYS A 164 -15.36 -4.02 -24.13
N THR A 165 -14.50 -3.02 -23.93
CA THR A 165 -14.64 -2.05 -22.85
C THR A 165 -14.02 -0.72 -23.23
N LYS A 166 -14.46 0.36 -22.57
CA LYS A 166 -13.64 1.58 -22.48
C LYS A 166 -12.42 1.33 -21.61
N ARG A 167 -11.34 2.09 -21.79
CA ARG A 167 -10.10 1.90 -21.00
C ARG A 167 -10.34 1.89 -19.48
N VAL A 168 -11.27 2.74 -19.01
CA VAL A 168 -11.61 2.85 -17.59
C VAL A 168 -12.20 1.56 -16.99
N GLY A 169 -12.70 0.63 -17.81
CA GLY A 169 -13.09 -0.70 -17.35
C GLY A 169 -11.94 -1.50 -16.75
N ILE A 170 -10.69 -1.27 -17.21
CA ILE A 170 -9.49 -1.88 -16.62
C ILE A 170 -9.33 -1.44 -15.16
N LEU A 171 -9.59 -0.17 -14.87
CA LEU A 171 -9.59 0.36 -13.51
C LEU A 171 -10.72 -0.25 -12.66
N GLY A 172 -11.86 -0.56 -13.28
CA GLY A 172 -12.93 -1.32 -12.65
C GLY A 172 -12.45 -2.68 -12.15
N ILE A 173 -11.75 -3.43 -13.01
CA ILE A 173 -11.15 -4.73 -12.66
C ILE A 173 -10.11 -4.54 -11.55
N ALA A 174 -9.17 -3.60 -11.70
CA ALA A 174 -8.08 -3.38 -10.73
C ALA A 174 -8.56 -2.99 -9.33
N ARG A 175 -9.83 -2.57 -9.20
CA ARG A 175 -10.44 -2.16 -7.94
C ARG A 175 -11.55 -3.08 -7.45
N GLY A 176 -11.89 -4.13 -8.21
CA GLY A 176 -13.07 -4.94 -7.94
C GLY A 176 -14.36 -4.10 -7.91
N ASN A 177 -14.44 -3.02 -8.70
CA ASN A 177 -15.57 -2.11 -8.71
C ASN A 177 -16.58 -2.53 -9.78
N ASN A 178 -17.61 -3.28 -9.37
CA ASN A 178 -18.67 -3.78 -10.25
C ASN A 178 -19.43 -2.65 -10.95
N GLU A 179 -19.75 -1.55 -10.26
CA GLU A 179 -20.47 -0.43 -10.87
C GLU A 179 -19.68 0.19 -12.03
N LEU A 180 -18.36 0.32 -11.86
CA LEU A 180 -17.49 0.86 -12.91
C LEU A 180 -17.31 -0.13 -14.06
N MET A 181 -17.21 -1.43 -13.78
CA MET A 181 -17.17 -2.47 -14.80
C MET A 181 -18.48 -2.49 -15.61
N ASP A 182 -19.63 -2.52 -14.96
CA ASP A 182 -20.95 -2.53 -15.61
C ASP A 182 -21.19 -1.29 -16.48
N ALA A 183 -20.69 -0.13 -16.06
CA ALA A 183 -20.80 1.11 -16.82
C ALA A 183 -19.84 1.20 -18.03
N SER A 184 -18.79 0.36 -18.05
CA SER A 184 -17.68 0.46 -19.02
C SER A 184 -17.63 -0.71 -20.00
N PHE A 185 -18.05 -1.90 -19.58
CA PHE A 185 -18.06 -3.11 -20.40
C PHE A 185 -19.20 -3.03 -21.41
N GLU A 186 -18.86 -3.13 -22.69
CA GLU A 186 -19.81 -3.19 -23.79
C GLU A 186 -20.19 -4.62 -24.15
N SER A 187 -19.23 -5.56 -24.07
CA SER A 187 -19.49 -6.99 -24.19
C SER A 187 -18.41 -7.84 -23.51
N VAL A 188 -18.79 -9.05 -23.11
CA VAL A 188 -17.88 -10.08 -22.56
C VAL A 188 -18.22 -11.41 -23.24
N GLU A 189 -17.25 -11.98 -23.94
CA GLU A 189 -17.37 -13.23 -24.71
C GLU A 189 -16.33 -14.25 -24.24
N GLY A 190 -16.71 -15.52 -24.11
CA GLY A 190 -15.83 -16.57 -23.57
C GLY A 190 -16.12 -16.86 -22.09
N ASP A 191 -15.08 -17.19 -21.34
CA ASP A 191 -15.15 -17.56 -19.93
C ASP A 191 -15.25 -16.33 -19.01
N LYS A 192 -16.41 -16.12 -18.41
CA LYS A 192 -16.67 -14.97 -17.53
C LYS A 192 -16.04 -15.14 -16.14
N ASP A 193 -15.76 -16.37 -15.73
CA ASP A 193 -15.20 -16.68 -14.42
C ASP A 193 -13.78 -16.12 -14.29
N VAL A 194 -13.14 -15.79 -15.41
CA VAL A 194 -11.87 -15.05 -15.45
C VAL A 194 -11.98 -13.70 -14.75
N ILE A 195 -13.07 -12.93 -14.93
CA ILE A 195 -13.23 -11.61 -14.29
C ILE A 195 -13.38 -11.77 -12.78
N GLU A 196 -14.14 -12.77 -12.33
CA GLU A 196 -14.28 -13.10 -10.91
C GLU A 196 -12.94 -13.57 -10.33
N THR A 197 -12.16 -14.33 -11.09
CA THR A 197 -10.81 -14.75 -10.70
C THR A 197 -9.87 -13.55 -10.54
N LEU A 198 -9.91 -12.56 -11.44
CA LEU A 198 -9.09 -11.35 -11.29
C LEU A 198 -9.50 -10.54 -10.06
N THR A 199 -10.79 -10.24 -9.94
CA THR A 199 -11.30 -9.37 -8.88
C THR A 199 -11.26 -10.02 -7.49
N GLY A 200 -11.40 -11.34 -7.41
CA GLY A 200 -11.26 -12.12 -6.17
C GLY A 200 -9.83 -12.26 -5.67
N ASN A 201 -8.82 -12.00 -6.52
CA ASN A 201 -7.40 -12.15 -6.20
C ASN A 201 -6.64 -10.81 -6.23
N LEU A 202 -7.32 -9.71 -5.96
CA LEU A 202 -6.68 -8.42 -5.75
C LEU A 202 -5.95 -8.38 -4.40
N ALA A 203 -4.86 -7.62 -4.35
CA ALA A 203 -4.13 -7.28 -3.15
C ALA A 203 -4.90 -6.21 -2.35
N GLU A 204 -4.79 -6.29 -1.02
CA GLU A 204 -5.37 -5.29 -0.12
C GLU A 204 -4.35 -4.19 0.15
N PHE A 205 -4.79 -2.94 -0.02
CA PHE A 205 -3.99 -1.75 0.28
C PHE A 205 -4.65 -0.98 1.41
N PRO A 206 -4.37 -1.31 2.69
CA PRO A 206 -4.90 -0.53 3.80
C PRO A 206 -4.42 0.92 3.69
N PRO A 207 -5.31 1.92 3.77
CA PRO A 207 -4.95 3.34 3.62
C PRO A 207 -3.99 3.81 4.73
N TYR A 208 -4.07 3.18 5.90
CA TYR A 208 -3.27 3.49 7.09
C TYR A 208 -2.52 2.24 7.53
N PHE A 209 -1.39 1.98 6.88
CA PHE A 209 -0.41 1.00 7.35
C PHE A 209 0.49 1.64 8.42
N ASN A 210 1.00 0.82 9.33
CA ASN A 210 1.88 1.28 10.41
C ASN A 210 3.21 1.83 9.86
N ILE A 211 3.64 2.97 10.39
CA ILE A 211 4.90 3.63 10.02
C ILE A 211 5.86 3.68 11.22
N VAL A 212 5.36 4.06 12.39
CA VAL A 212 6.16 4.29 13.62
C VAL A 212 6.23 3.07 14.54
N GLU A 213 5.60 1.98 14.13
CA GLU A 213 5.54 0.70 14.83
C GLU A 213 5.53 -0.44 13.78
N PRO A 214 5.74 -1.70 14.19
CA PRO A 214 5.78 -2.85 13.28
C PRO A 214 4.52 -3.06 12.42
#